data_AF-A0A316S0W1-F1
#
_entry.id   AF-A0A316S0W1-F1
#
_cell.length_a   1.000
_cell.length_b   1.000
_cell.length_c   1.000
_cell.angle_alpha   90.00
_cell.angle_beta   90.00
_cell.angle_gamma   90.00
#
_symmetry.space_group_name_H-M   'P 1'
#
loop_
_entity.id
_entity.type
_entity.pdbx_description
1 polymer ?
#
loop_
_entity_poly.entity_id
_entity_poly.type
_entity_poly.pdbx_seq_one_letter_code
_entity_poly.pdbx_strand_id
1 'polypeptide(L)'
;MLTGLTALLLGLCGCAVPPETTSAPSGVQAPVAPANVPEKPGAAADAGGAPVTLNLADFGAAGNGQADDTAALRNAVSAVLEAGGGTVYLPAGTYRLTDTLMLTGDDSAPLTLRADPTGQTVLVADASVNGPAVWIERSGVTLFGLDIILGTTEDQPAVLVTGSHVTLDSVTARMTAGNTQPGFLVYGSYDTLRNCGVGYVSDTQYMVVFSKMPGLDAVGNVLEDCHFGGMAGKCVLVTSEDDNGVPEQLTIRRNVFLVVGCDQVEVRAARNLYITDNMLDAAGVCVLLDPLPAGVRGVQITDNYCGASTGGARTGGVRTESAYGGTLENVIVSANYFWCPNAVRVVLPEYTGFSLTDNYFVLTGGDAVYMAAAVGAYMEGNVVANIGGQCPLRLEAVDEMTVIQGNAWGNGIEVPEWRTRFAAQNSM
;
A
#
# COMPACT_ATOMS: atom_id res chain seq x y z
N MET A 1 -47.04 -17.54 13.14
CA MET A 1 -46.02 -18.08 14.06
C MET A 1 -44.85 -17.12 14.05
N LEU A 2 -44.43 -16.67 15.25
CA LEU A 2 -43.15 -16.05 15.69
C LEU A 2 -42.38 -15.14 14.71
N THR A 3 -41.77 -13.98 15.04
CA THR A 3 -41.50 -13.10 16.22
C THR A 3 -40.58 -12.01 15.63
N GLY A 4 -40.42 -10.77 16.06
CA GLY A 4 -40.77 -10.01 17.25
C GLY A 4 -39.83 -8.80 17.24
N LEU A 5 -40.37 -7.58 17.24
CA LEU A 5 -39.61 -6.33 17.38
C LEU A 5 -40.14 -5.63 18.63
N THR A 6 -39.36 -5.64 19.70
CA THR A 6 -39.65 -4.93 20.95
C THR A 6 -39.09 -3.52 20.89
N ALA A 7 -39.99 -2.54 20.96
CA ALA A 7 -39.69 -1.19 21.41
C ALA A 7 -39.92 -1.13 22.93
N LEU A 8 -39.02 -0.48 23.68
CA LEU A 8 -39.39 0.13 24.95
C LEU A 8 -38.60 1.42 25.17
N LEU A 9 -39.38 2.45 25.48
CA LEU A 9 -39.05 3.84 25.64
C LEU A 9 -38.73 4.14 27.12
N LEU A 10 -37.69 4.95 27.33
CA LEU A 10 -37.41 5.93 28.41
C LEU A 10 -38.04 5.76 29.80
N GLY A 11 -37.17 5.71 30.81
CA GLY A 11 -37.52 5.93 32.21
C GLY A 11 -36.33 6.46 33.04
N LEU A 12 -36.42 7.76 33.35
CA LEU A 12 -36.02 8.43 34.60
C LEU A 12 -34.56 8.85 34.85
N CYS A 13 -34.46 10.18 34.96
CA CYS A 13 -33.44 11.00 35.60
C CYS A 13 -33.33 10.69 37.10
N GLY A 14 -32.10 10.58 37.61
CA GLY A 14 -31.77 10.42 39.01
C GLY A 14 -30.33 10.88 39.27
N CYS A 15 -30.18 11.72 40.29
CA CYS A 15 -29.04 12.58 40.55
C CYS A 15 -27.90 11.88 41.34
N ALA A 16 -26.67 12.33 41.05
CA ALA A 16 -25.38 12.25 41.76
C ALA A 16 -25.24 11.58 43.14
N VAL A 17 -24.23 10.69 43.27
CA VAL A 17 -23.25 10.58 44.39
C VAL A 17 -21.95 9.93 43.84
N PRO A 18 -20.72 10.41 44.17
CA PRO A 18 -19.47 9.80 43.70
C PRO A 18 -19.00 8.65 44.63
N PRO A 19 -18.33 7.59 44.12
CA PRO A 19 -17.75 6.59 45.00
C PRO A 19 -16.30 6.90 45.41
N GLU A 20 -16.09 6.64 46.68
CA GLU A 20 -14.89 6.72 47.48
C GLU A 20 -13.77 5.77 47.01
N THR A 21 -12.54 6.16 47.33
CA THR A 21 -11.33 5.35 47.25
C THR A 21 -11.47 4.07 48.08
N THR A 22 -11.46 2.91 47.43
CA THR A 22 -11.29 1.61 48.11
C THR A 22 -10.02 0.93 47.63
N SER A 23 -9.15 0.62 48.60
CA SER A 23 -7.87 -0.06 48.44
C SER A 23 -8.03 -1.49 47.92
N ALA A 24 -7.22 -1.87 46.93
CA ALA A 24 -7.16 -3.23 46.38
C ALA A 24 -6.57 -4.24 47.40
N PRO A 25 -7.03 -5.50 47.39
CA PRO A 25 -6.52 -6.55 48.28
C PRO A 25 -5.14 -7.06 47.84
N SER A 26 -4.23 -7.18 48.81
CA SER A 26 -2.93 -7.82 48.69
C SER A 26 -3.07 -9.32 48.39
N GLY A 27 -2.44 -9.84 47.32
CA GLY A 27 -2.43 -11.29 47.11
C GLY A 27 -1.90 -11.89 45.81
N VAL A 28 -1.22 -11.16 44.91
CA VAL A 28 -0.59 -11.78 43.73
C VAL A 28 0.89 -11.44 43.68
N GLN A 29 1.72 -12.44 43.90
CA GLN A 29 3.18 -12.35 43.89
C GLN A 29 3.67 -12.38 42.44
N ALA A 30 4.45 -11.37 42.05
CA ALA A 30 5.03 -11.27 40.71
C ALA A 30 6.04 -12.42 40.44
N PRO A 31 6.18 -12.89 39.19
CA PRO A 31 7.18 -13.91 38.86
C PRO A 31 8.61 -13.37 39.08
N VAL A 32 9.46 -14.19 39.70
CA VAL A 32 10.87 -13.89 39.93
C VAL A 32 11.63 -14.02 38.61
N ALA A 33 12.33 -12.97 38.20
CA ALA A 33 13.18 -12.96 37.01
C ALA A 33 14.34 -13.98 37.13
N PRO A 34 14.74 -14.66 36.04
CA PRO A 34 15.88 -15.57 36.08
C PRO A 34 17.19 -14.81 36.32
N ALA A 35 17.98 -15.30 37.27
CA ALA A 35 19.31 -14.79 37.60
C ALA A 35 20.30 -15.20 36.50
N ASN A 36 20.72 -14.23 35.67
CA ASN A 36 22.02 -14.11 34.96
C ASN A 36 21.91 -13.25 33.70
N VAL A 37 21.49 -11.99 33.85
CA VAL A 37 21.67 -10.97 32.80
C VAL A 37 23.10 -10.42 32.93
N PRO A 38 23.90 -10.35 31.87
CA PRO A 38 25.21 -9.68 31.90
C PRO A 38 25.04 -8.21 32.32
N GLU A 39 25.94 -7.73 33.17
CA GLU A 39 25.85 -6.38 33.74
C GLU A 39 26.12 -5.29 32.70
N LYS A 40 25.23 -4.30 32.68
CA LYS A 40 25.22 -3.05 31.91
C LYS A 40 26.61 -2.37 31.84
N PRO A 41 27.14 -2.01 30.66
CA PRO A 41 28.20 -1.02 30.58
C PRO A 41 27.69 0.32 31.13
N GLY A 42 28.37 0.85 32.16
CA GLY A 42 27.95 2.03 32.90
C GLY A 42 27.77 3.26 32.00
N ALA A 43 26.54 3.79 31.98
CA ALA A 43 26.18 5.02 31.30
C ALA A 43 26.46 6.23 32.22
N ALA A 44 27.27 7.17 31.74
CA ALA A 44 27.15 8.56 32.14
C ALA A 44 26.17 9.23 31.17
N ALA A 45 25.12 9.83 31.72
CA ALA A 45 24.09 10.52 30.96
C ALA A 45 24.65 11.80 30.33
N ASP A 46 24.63 11.85 29.01
CA ASP A 46 24.63 13.10 28.24
C ASP A 46 23.55 12.97 27.17
N ALA A 47 22.50 13.78 27.28
CA ALA A 47 21.35 13.81 26.37
C ALA A 47 21.72 14.54 25.07
N GLY A 48 22.72 13.98 24.39
CA GLY A 48 23.33 14.48 23.15
C GLY A 48 24.41 13.52 22.61
N GLY A 49 24.38 12.26 23.01
CA GLY A 49 25.33 11.23 22.57
C GLY A 49 25.25 10.99 21.06
N ALA A 50 26.41 10.78 20.43
CA ALA A 50 26.47 10.36 19.03
C ALA A 50 25.68 9.04 18.85
N PRO A 51 25.01 8.83 17.69
CA PRO A 51 24.21 7.63 17.45
C PRO A 51 25.03 6.36 17.74
N VAL A 52 24.52 5.49 18.63
CA VAL A 52 25.24 4.26 18.99
C VAL A 52 25.03 3.19 17.92
N THR A 53 25.96 2.26 17.79
CA THR A 53 25.74 1.02 17.03
C THR A 53 25.97 -0.16 17.96
N LEU A 54 24.92 -0.94 18.22
CA LEU A 54 24.96 -2.10 19.11
C LEU A 54 24.76 -3.37 18.28
N ASN A 55 25.60 -4.38 18.49
CA ASN A 55 25.51 -5.65 17.76
C ASN A 55 24.48 -6.55 18.46
N LEU A 56 23.52 -7.08 17.70
CA LEU A 56 22.47 -7.96 18.22
C LEU A 56 23.03 -9.22 18.91
N ALA A 57 24.19 -9.72 18.47
CA ALA A 57 24.84 -10.87 19.10
C ALA A 57 25.22 -10.61 20.57
N ASP A 58 25.52 -9.36 20.94
CA ASP A 58 25.87 -8.98 22.31
C ASP A 58 24.66 -9.06 23.27
N PHE A 59 23.44 -9.18 22.72
CA PHE A 59 22.19 -9.35 23.48
C PHE A 59 21.72 -10.81 23.55
N GLY A 60 22.56 -11.75 23.11
CA GLY A 60 22.30 -13.19 23.21
C GLY A 60 21.51 -13.78 22.04
N ALA A 61 21.36 -13.06 20.93
CA ALA A 61 20.75 -13.63 19.73
C ALA A 61 21.67 -14.70 19.11
N ALA A 62 21.10 -15.86 18.78
CA ALA A 62 21.81 -16.97 18.17
C ALA A 62 21.87 -16.87 16.63
N GLY A 63 20.82 -16.33 16.00
CA GLY A 63 20.76 -16.18 14.54
C GLY A 63 20.86 -17.52 13.77
N ASN A 64 20.46 -18.62 14.39
CA ASN A 64 20.60 -19.98 13.87
C ASN A 64 19.29 -20.61 13.35
N GLY A 65 18.19 -19.85 13.37
CA GLY A 65 16.86 -20.26 12.93
C GLY A 65 16.15 -21.25 13.87
N GLN A 66 16.72 -21.54 15.04
CA GLN A 66 16.19 -22.51 16.00
C GLN A 66 15.90 -21.89 17.37
N ALA A 67 16.86 -21.17 17.92
CA ALA A 67 16.68 -20.45 19.18
C ALA A 67 15.74 -19.25 18.97
N ASP A 68 14.93 -18.96 19.97
CA ASP A 68 14.08 -17.78 19.96
C ASP A 68 14.92 -16.52 20.23
N ASP A 69 14.99 -15.65 19.22
CA ASP A 69 15.79 -14.42 19.24
C ASP A 69 14.95 -13.17 19.60
N THR A 70 13.65 -13.35 19.88
CA THR A 70 12.71 -12.24 20.11
C THR A 70 13.14 -11.35 21.27
N ALA A 71 13.53 -11.95 22.41
CA ALA A 71 13.96 -11.19 23.59
C ALA A 71 15.27 -10.43 23.35
N ALA A 72 16.22 -11.03 22.62
CA ALA A 72 17.49 -10.38 22.28
C ALA A 72 17.27 -9.14 21.41
N LEU A 73 16.39 -9.23 20.40
CA LEU A 73 16.00 -8.10 19.56
C LEU A 73 15.35 -6.97 20.36
N ARG A 74 14.39 -7.30 21.23
CA ARG A 74 13.73 -6.30 22.10
C ARG A 74 14.72 -5.60 23.02
N ASN A 75 15.64 -6.35 23.62
CA ASN A 75 16.66 -5.81 24.51
C ASN A 75 17.64 -4.90 23.75
N ALA A 76 18.06 -5.28 22.54
CA ALA A 76 18.94 -4.46 21.71
C ALA A 76 18.28 -3.13 21.31
N VAL A 77 17.00 -3.18 20.91
CA VAL A 77 16.20 -1.99 20.59
C VAL A 77 16.08 -1.08 21.81
N SER A 78 15.73 -1.61 22.98
CA SER A 78 15.64 -0.83 24.22
C SER A 78 16.96 -0.16 24.56
N ALA A 79 18.08 -0.88 24.44
CA ALA A 79 19.41 -0.34 24.74
C ALA A 79 19.83 0.78 23.77
N VAL A 80 19.49 0.68 22.48
CA VAL A 80 19.75 1.76 21.51
C VAL A 80 18.92 3.00 21.85
N LEU A 81 17.64 2.84 22.17
CA LEU A 81 16.76 3.95 22.53
C LEU A 81 17.18 4.61 23.85
N GLU A 82 17.52 3.83 24.87
CA GLU A 82 18.06 4.31 26.15
C GLU A 82 19.38 5.09 26.01
N ALA A 83 20.16 4.80 24.96
CA ALA A 83 21.39 5.51 24.62
C ALA A 83 21.18 6.80 23.81
N GLY A 84 19.93 7.19 23.55
CA GLY A 84 19.59 8.39 22.76
C GLY A 84 19.44 8.13 21.25
N GLY A 85 19.37 6.86 20.85
CA GLY A 85 19.13 6.45 19.46
C GLY A 85 20.37 5.94 18.72
N GLY A 86 20.13 5.31 17.58
CA GLY A 86 21.19 4.69 16.79
C GLY A 86 20.75 3.45 16.03
N THR A 87 21.68 2.52 15.87
CA THR A 87 21.53 1.31 15.04
C THR A 87 21.68 0.05 15.89
N VAL A 88 20.73 -0.86 15.75
CA VAL A 88 20.93 -2.28 16.06
C VAL A 88 21.47 -2.93 14.79
N TYR A 89 22.71 -3.42 14.84
CA TYR A 89 23.34 -4.19 13.78
C TYR A 89 22.97 -5.67 13.92
N LEU A 90 22.41 -6.26 12.86
CA LEU A 90 22.05 -7.67 12.81
C LEU A 90 23.05 -8.39 11.90
N PRO A 91 23.95 -9.24 12.44
CA PRO A 91 24.80 -10.09 11.63
C PRO A 91 24.00 -10.97 10.63
N ALA A 92 24.69 -11.51 9.63
CA ALA A 92 24.10 -12.51 8.75
C ALA A 92 23.64 -13.72 9.59
N GLY A 93 22.41 -14.18 9.37
CA GLY A 93 21.79 -15.21 10.19
C GLY A 93 20.28 -15.29 10.01
N THR A 94 19.68 -16.30 10.61
CA THR A 94 18.22 -16.50 10.66
C THR A 94 17.75 -16.33 12.09
N TYR A 95 16.98 -15.29 12.36
CA TYR A 95 16.49 -14.93 13.68
C TYR A 95 15.04 -15.35 13.80
N ARG A 96 14.77 -16.33 14.67
CA ARG A 96 13.43 -16.88 14.85
C ARG A 96 12.67 -16.01 15.86
N LEU A 97 11.46 -15.60 15.49
CA LEU A 97 10.54 -14.82 16.31
C LEU A 97 9.38 -15.72 16.74
N THR A 98 9.15 -15.83 18.05
CA THR A 98 7.98 -16.54 18.60
C THR A 98 6.86 -15.58 19.01
N ASP A 99 7.12 -14.27 18.96
CA ASP A 99 6.19 -13.18 19.24
C ASP A 99 6.53 -11.94 18.38
N THR A 100 5.60 -10.99 18.27
CA THR A 100 5.73 -9.77 17.46
C THR A 100 6.95 -8.96 17.90
N LEU A 101 7.79 -8.53 16.96
CA LEU A 101 8.80 -7.51 17.23
C LEU A 101 8.15 -6.12 17.20
N MET A 102 7.66 -5.67 18.35
CA MET A 102 7.10 -4.34 18.53
C MET A 102 8.21 -3.29 18.68
N LEU A 103 8.22 -2.30 17.78
CA LEU A 103 9.09 -1.13 17.85
C LEU A 103 8.26 0.05 18.35
N THR A 104 8.28 0.22 19.67
CA THR A 104 7.51 1.24 20.42
C THR A 104 8.45 2.16 21.21
N GLY A 105 7.90 3.17 21.89
CA GLY A 105 8.64 4.20 22.62
C GLY A 105 8.38 5.60 22.06
N ASP A 106 8.96 6.62 22.68
CA ASP A 106 8.81 7.98 22.18
C ASP A 106 9.64 8.23 20.90
N ASP A 107 9.30 9.31 20.19
CA ASP A 107 9.89 9.69 18.91
C ASP A 107 11.14 10.58 19.08
N SER A 108 11.72 10.66 20.28
CA SER A 108 12.82 11.59 20.58
C SER A 108 14.18 11.16 19.99
N ALA A 109 14.30 9.90 19.58
CA ALA A 109 15.55 9.28 19.15
C ALA A 109 15.38 8.48 17.85
N PRO A 110 16.35 8.46 16.92
CA PRO A 110 16.28 7.61 15.73
C PRO A 110 16.51 6.13 16.10
N LEU A 111 15.85 5.21 15.39
CA LEU A 111 16.08 3.77 15.51
C LEU A 111 16.31 3.15 14.13
N THR A 112 17.44 2.48 13.95
CA THR A 112 17.72 1.70 12.74
C THR A 112 17.94 0.24 13.10
N LEU A 113 17.24 -0.68 12.44
CA LEU A 113 17.60 -2.10 12.38
C LEU A 113 18.28 -2.35 11.05
N ARG A 114 19.57 -2.70 11.07
CA ARG A 114 20.39 -2.83 9.88
C ARG A 114 20.97 -4.23 9.75
N ALA A 115 20.62 -4.89 8.65
CA ALA A 115 21.21 -6.16 8.25
C ALA A 115 22.70 -6.02 7.91
N ASP A 116 23.41 -7.15 8.03
CA ASP A 116 24.76 -7.32 7.54
C ASP A 116 24.77 -7.20 6.00
N PRO A 117 25.51 -6.26 5.40
CA PRO A 117 25.55 -6.12 3.95
C PRO A 117 26.32 -7.25 3.24
N THR A 118 27.03 -8.11 3.98
CA THR A 118 27.87 -9.17 3.43
C THR A 118 27.17 -10.53 3.38
N GLY A 119 25.99 -10.66 3.97
CA GLY A 119 25.22 -11.90 4.02
C GLY A 119 23.72 -11.65 4.16
N GLN A 120 22.96 -12.74 4.27
CA GLN A 120 21.51 -12.65 4.42
C GLN A 120 21.16 -12.57 5.91
N THR A 121 20.35 -11.56 6.28
CA THR A 121 19.74 -11.45 7.61
C THR A 121 18.25 -11.67 7.46
N VAL A 122 17.74 -12.76 8.04
CA VAL A 122 16.35 -13.17 7.91
C VAL A 122 15.66 -13.13 9.27
N LEU A 123 14.53 -12.45 9.38
CA LEU A 123 13.59 -12.58 10.48
C LEU A 123 12.51 -13.60 10.08
N VAL A 124 12.34 -14.65 10.88
CA VAL A 124 11.33 -15.69 10.62
C VAL A 124 10.33 -15.69 11.77
N ALA A 125 9.12 -15.23 11.52
CA ALA A 125 8.02 -15.34 12.48
C ALA A 125 7.39 -16.73 12.43
N ASP A 126 7.37 -17.39 13.57
CA ASP A 126 6.73 -18.68 13.76
C ASP A 126 5.21 -18.61 13.54
N ALA A 127 4.62 -19.75 13.22
CA ALA A 127 3.18 -19.87 13.06
C ALA A 127 2.35 -19.48 14.30
N SER A 128 2.99 -19.48 15.49
CA SER A 128 2.36 -19.11 16.75
C SER A 128 2.25 -17.59 16.98
N VAL A 129 2.93 -16.77 16.17
CA VAL A 129 2.88 -15.32 16.31
C VAL A 129 1.47 -14.83 15.99
N ASN A 130 0.81 -14.22 16.98
CA ASN A 130 -0.53 -13.64 16.84
C ASN A 130 -0.42 -12.13 16.64
N GLY A 131 -0.03 -11.74 15.43
CA GLY A 131 0.24 -10.35 15.05
C GLY A 131 1.21 -10.28 13.88
N PRO A 132 1.62 -9.08 13.46
CA PRO A 132 2.66 -8.93 12.47
C PRO A 132 4.02 -9.46 12.97
N ALA A 133 4.93 -9.83 12.06
CA ALA A 133 6.30 -10.13 12.50
C ALA A 133 6.99 -8.90 13.09
N VAL A 134 6.79 -7.74 12.45
CA VAL A 134 7.30 -6.46 12.92
C VAL A 134 6.18 -5.44 12.94
N TRP A 135 5.94 -4.83 14.11
CA TRP A 135 5.04 -3.70 14.24
C TRP A 135 5.86 -2.46 14.58
N ILE A 136 5.83 -1.48 13.68
CA ILE A 136 6.47 -0.19 13.82
C ILE A 136 5.44 0.83 14.29
N GLU A 137 5.34 0.99 15.61
CA GLU A 137 4.39 1.91 16.24
C GLU A 137 4.97 3.33 16.38
N ARG A 138 6.27 3.42 16.72
CA ARG A 138 6.98 4.69 16.86
C ARG A 138 7.40 5.28 15.51
N SER A 139 7.58 6.59 15.47
CA SER A 139 8.04 7.30 14.28
C SER A 139 9.57 7.22 14.10
N GLY A 140 10.06 7.55 12.91
CA GLY A 140 11.50 7.71 12.65
C GLY A 140 12.30 6.41 12.73
N VAL A 141 11.69 5.29 12.35
CA VAL A 141 12.34 3.96 12.31
C VAL A 141 12.86 3.69 10.90
N THR A 142 14.06 3.10 10.80
CA THR A 142 14.57 2.56 9.54
C THR A 142 14.80 1.05 9.66
N LEU A 143 14.20 0.26 8.77
CA LEU A 143 14.60 -1.12 8.52
C LEU A 143 15.43 -1.16 7.24
N PHE A 144 16.63 -1.74 7.30
CA PHE A 144 17.55 -1.77 6.17
C PHE A 144 18.06 -3.19 5.88
N GLY A 145 17.77 -3.70 4.68
CA GLY A 145 18.36 -4.94 4.15
C GLY A 145 17.82 -6.23 4.76
N LEU A 146 16.65 -6.21 5.39
CA LEU A 146 16.08 -7.37 6.10
C LEU A 146 15.18 -8.20 5.20
N ASP A 147 15.31 -9.53 5.28
CA ASP A 147 14.32 -10.46 4.75
C ASP A 147 13.38 -10.90 5.87
N ILE A 148 12.07 -10.81 5.65
CA ILE A 148 11.05 -11.16 6.63
C ILE A 148 10.19 -12.29 6.07
N ILE A 149 10.12 -13.40 6.80
CA ILE A 149 9.31 -14.56 6.46
C ILE A 149 8.24 -14.73 7.53
N LEU A 150 6.97 -14.70 7.13
CA LEU A 150 5.89 -15.15 8.01
C LEU A 150 5.59 -16.60 7.73
N GLY A 151 5.70 -17.43 8.76
CA GLY A 151 5.25 -18.82 8.75
C GLY A 151 3.82 -19.01 9.28
N THR A 152 3.03 -17.94 9.42
CA THR A 152 1.71 -17.96 10.05
C THR A 152 0.61 -18.43 9.08
N THR A 153 -0.40 -19.10 9.65
CA THR A 153 -1.70 -19.37 8.98
C THR A 153 -2.78 -18.39 9.42
N GLU A 154 -2.48 -17.53 10.40
CA GLU A 154 -3.36 -16.45 10.83
C GLU A 154 -3.21 -15.25 9.90
N ASP A 155 -4.32 -14.55 9.67
CA ASP A 155 -4.43 -13.38 8.81
C ASP A 155 -3.73 -12.18 9.46
N GLN A 156 -2.42 -12.02 9.23
CA GLN A 156 -1.60 -10.94 9.78
C GLN A 156 -0.58 -10.41 8.76
N PRO A 157 -0.32 -9.08 8.73
CA PRO A 157 0.65 -8.53 7.79
C PRO A 157 2.09 -8.85 8.19
N ALA A 158 3.05 -8.83 7.25
CA ALA A 158 4.45 -9.06 7.63
C ALA A 158 5.00 -7.92 8.48
N VAL A 159 4.82 -6.71 7.98
CA VAL A 159 5.19 -5.47 8.65
C VAL A 159 3.96 -4.59 8.73
N LEU A 160 3.65 -4.15 9.93
CA LEU A 160 2.63 -3.16 10.22
C LEU A 160 3.31 -1.84 10.59
N VAL A 161 2.96 -0.76 9.92
CA VAL A 161 3.47 0.58 10.17
C VAL A 161 2.32 1.48 10.61
N THR A 162 2.31 1.88 11.89
CA THR A 162 1.38 2.89 12.44
C THR A 162 2.10 4.17 12.85
N GLY A 163 3.42 4.12 13.07
CA GLY A 163 4.27 5.30 13.24
C GLY A 163 4.47 6.06 11.92
N SER A 164 5.08 7.24 11.98
CA SER A 164 5.33 8.08 10.79
C SER A 164 6.83 8.25 10.52
N HIS A 165 7.22 8.73 9.34
CA HIS A 165 8.63 8.88 8.96
C HIS A 165 9.42 7.57 9.04
N VAL A 166 8.77 6.45 8.78
CA VAL A 166 9.37 5.12 8.73
C VAL A 166 9.98 4.88 7.35
N THR A 167 11.20 4.34 7.31
CA THR A 167 11.84 3.92 6.06
C THR A 167 12.04 2.41 6.06
N LEU A 168 11.42 1.74 5.10
CA LEU A 168 11.75 0.37 4.74
C LEU A 168 12.64 0.44 3.49
N ASP A 169 13.91 0.07 3.61
CA ASP A 169 14.87 0.10 2.51
C ASP A 169 15.46 -1.28 2.28
N SER A 170 15.28 -1.81 1.08
CA SER A 170 15.78 -3.14 0.72
C SER A 170 15.23 -4.22 1.65
N VAL A 171 13.97 -4.07 2.07
CA VAL A 171 13.27 -5.04 2.91
C VAL A 171 12.45 -5.96 2.02
N THR A 172 12.55 -7.27 2.26
CA THR A 172 11.68 -8.23 1.58
C THR A 172 10.69 -8.88 2.53
N ALA A 173 9.47 -9.12 2.06
CA ALA A 173 8.46 -9.90 2.77
C ALA A 173 8.03 -11.11 1.96
N ARG A 174 8.07 -12.30 2.59
CA ARG A 174 7.67 -13.58 1.99
C ARG A 174 6.60 -14.25 2.84
N MET A 175 5.38 -14.32 2.33
CA MET A 175 4.23 -14.85 3.06
C MET A 175 3.97 -16.32 2.68
N THR A 176 3.60 -17.14 3.68
CA THR A 176 3.10 -18.49 3.46
C THR A 176 1.72 -18.52 2.79
N ALA A 177 1.40 -19.65 2.15
CA ALA A 177 0.11 -19.89 1.52
C ALA A 177 -1.04 -19.75 2.52
N GLY A 178 -2.11 -19.04 2.14
CA GLY A 178 -3.32 -18.91 2.94
C GLY A 178 -3.38 -17.67 3.85
N ASN A 179 -2.31 -16.89 3.98
CA ASN A 179 -2.36 -15.61 4.69
C ASN A 179 -3.10 -14.57 3.82
N THR A 180 -4.19 -14.02 4.34
CA THR A 180 -4.99 -13.06 3.58
C THR A 180 -4.59 -11.58 3.76
N GLN A 181 -3.65 -11.29 4.66
CA GLN A 181 -3.15 -9.94 4.94
C GLN A 181 -1.95 -9.56 4.07
N PRO A 182 -1.64 -8.25 3.96
CA PRO A 182 -0.58 -7.79 3.08
C PRO A 182 0.82 -8.06 3.62
N GLY A 183 1.81 -8.12 2.72
CA GLY A 183 3.21 -8.12 3.16
C GLY A 183 3.52 -6.86 3.97
N PHE A 184 3.19 -5.68 3.44
CA PHE A 184 3.34 -4.42 4.16
C PHE A 184 1.99 -3.71 4.29
N LEU A 185 1.61 -3.37 5.52
CA LEU A 185 0.43 -2.56 5.85
C LEU A 185 0.88 -1.24 6.46
N VAL A 186 0.56 -0.12 5.80
CA VAL A 186 0.98 1.22 6.19
C VAL A 186 -0.24 2.09 6.49
N TYR A 187 -0.32 2.55 7.73
CA TYR A 187 -1.30 3.51 8.23
C TYR A 187 -0.68 4.89 8.53
N GLY A 188 0.64 4.93 8.74
CA GLY A 188 1.40 6.13 9.09
C GLY A 188 1.50 7.17 7.98
N SER A 189 2.27 8.23 8.24
CA SER A 189 2.50 9.34 7.32
C SER A 189 3.99 9.52 7.04
N TYR A 190 4.31 10.02 5.86
CA TYR A 190 5.68 10.28 5.39
C TYR A 190 6.57 9.05 5.44
N ASP A 191 5.98 7.87 5.33
CA ASP A 191 6.68 6.60 5.30
C ASP A 191 7.18 6.30 3.89
N THR A 192 8.37 5.73 3.78
CA THR A 192 9.01 5.39 2.50
C THR A 192 9.30 3.91 2.44
N LEU A 193 8.71 3.22 1.47
CA LEU A 193 9.06 1.87 1.07
C LEU A 193 9.89 1.98 -0.20
N ARG A 194 11.19 1.66 -0.12
CA ARG A 194 12.11 1.76 -1.25
C ARG A 194 12.97 0.51 -1.44
N ASN A 195 13.24 0.14 -2.69
CA ASN A 195 13.99 -1.07 -3.03
C ASN A 195 13.41 -2.35 -2.41
N CYS A 196 12.14 -2.33 -2.00
CA CYS A 196 11.51 -3.46 -1.33
C CYS A 196 10.99 -4.48 -2.33
N GLY A 197 10.78 -5.70 -1.84
CA GLY A 197 10.17 -6.77 -2.62
C GLY A 197 9.20 -7.58 -1.79
N VAL A 198 8.03 -7.89 -2.33
CA VAL A 198 7.05 -8.74 -1.66
C VAL A 198 6.69 -9.89 -2.58
N GLY A 199 6.60 -11.10 -2.03
CA GLY A 199 6.27 -12.30 -2.79
C GLY A 199 5.28 -13.20 -2.05
N TYR A 200 4.29 -13.70 -2.79
CA TYR A 200 3.35 -14.73 -2.35
C TYR A 200 3.67 -16.07 -3.01
N VAL A 201 3.44 -17.15 -2.26
CA VAL A 201 3.62 -18.51 -2.78
C VAL A 201 2.36 -19.09 -3.45
N SER A 202 1.15 -18.56 -3.18
CA SER A 202 -0.08 -19.12 -3.78
C SER A 202 -1.38 -18.29 -3.70
N ASP A 203 -1.41 -17.07 -3.17
CA ASP A 203 -2.68 -16.39 -2.79
C ASP A 203 -2.94 -15.05 -3.52
N THR A 204 -4.19 -14.56 -3.51
CA THR A 204 -4.73 -13.44 -4.33
C THR A 204 -4.76 -12.07 -3.66
N GLN A 205 -3.96 -11.84 -2.62
CA GLN A 205 -4.05 -10.62 -1.79
C GLN A 205 -3.00 -9.58 -2.15
N TYR A 206 -3.14 -8.39 -1.56
CA TYR A 206 -2.27 -7.25 -1.83
C TYR A 206 -0.92 -7.37 -1.16
N MET A 207 0.15 -7.25 -1.93
CA MET A 207 1.51 -7.21 -1.41
C MET A 207 1.77 -6.00 -0.50
N VAL A 208 1.24 -4.84 -0.88
CA VAL A 208 1.38 -3.58 -0.13
C VAL A 208 0.03 -2.89 -0.03
N VAL A 209 -0.32 -2.43 1.17
CA VAL A 209 -1.54 -1.68 1.43
C VAL A 209 -1.21 -0.37 2.11
N PHE A 210 -1.66 0.73 1.54
CA PHE A 210 -1.76 2.02 2.20
C PHE A 210 -3.22 2.23 2.60
N SER A 211 -3.49 2.31 3.90
CA SER A 211 -4.84 2.46 4.43
C SER A 211 -4.91 3.66 5.34
N LYS A 212 -6.01 4.41 5.28
CA LYS A 212 -6.33 5.43 6.28
C LYS A 212 -7.13 4.78 7.40
N MET A 213 -6.57 4.74 8.61
CA MET A 213 -7.31 4.36 9.82
C MET A 213 -7.80 5.59 10.59
N PRO A 214 -8.90 5.48 11.35
CA PRO A 214 -9.33 6.52 12.26
C PRO A 214 -8.21 6.92 13.24
N GLY A 215 -7.97 8.22 13.40
CA GLY A 215 -6.99 8.76 14.33
C GLY A 215 -5.55 8.91 13.82
N LEU A 216 -5.23 8.42 12.61
CA LEU A 216 -3.94 8.66 11.94
C LEU A 216 -4.15 9.37 10.61
N ASP A 217 -3.25 10.29 10.20
CA ASP A 217 -3.47 11.17 9.04
C ASP A 217 -3.28 10.48 7.67
N ALA A 218 -2.37 9.50 7.55
CA ALA A 218 -2.01 8.79 6.32
C ALA A 218 -1.59 9.69 5.13
N VAL A 219 -0.64 10.60 5.34
CA VAL A 219 -0.23 11.62 4.36
C VAL A 219 1.21 11.45 3.88
N GLY A 220 1.48 11.67 2.59
CA GLY A 220 2.83 11.89 2.08
C GLY A 220 3.71 10.64 2.01
N ASN A 221 3.10 9.46 2.02
CA ASN A 221 3.80 8.19 1.89
C ASN A 221 4.39 8.00 0.48
N VAL A 222 5.44 7.21 0.37
CA VAL A 222 6.15 6.93 -0.89
C VAL A 222 6.41 5.45 -1.04
N LEU A 223 6.03 4.89 -2.19
CA LEU A 223 6.40 3.55 -2.65
C LEU A 223 7.26 3.70 -3.90
N GLU A 224 8.53 3.35 -3.81
CA GLU A 224 9.47 3.58 -4.91
C GLU A 224 10.50 2.51 -5.16
N ASP A 225 10.93 2.38 -6.42
CA ASP A 225 12.04 1.49 -6.80
C ASP A 225 11.83 0.03 -6.33
N CYS A 226 10.57 -0.37 -6.09
CA CYS A 226 10.21 -1.71 -5.60
C CYS A 226 9.89 -2.65 -6.76
N HIS A 227 10.07 -3.95 -6.51
CA HIS A 227 9.77 -5.01 -7.48
C HIS A 227 8.68 -5.95 -6.95
N PHE A 228 7.62 -6.11 -7.73
CA PHE A 228 6.50 -7.01 -7.47
C PHE A 228 6.52 -8.12 -8.51
N GLY A 229 6.80 -9.35 -8.08
CA GLY A 229 6.87 -10.50 -8.99
C GLY A 229 6.29 -11.75 -8.35
N GLY A 230 5.76 -12.64 -9.18
CA GLY A 230 5.08 -13.86 -8.72
C GLY A 230 4.07 -14.37 -9.75
N MET A 231 3.47 -15.51 -9.45
CA MET A 231 2.42 -16.13 -10.30
C MET A 231 1.00 -15.88 -9.77
N ALA A 232 0.87 -15.26 -8.60
CA ALA A 232 -0.40 -14.99 -7.93
C ALA A 232 -0.25 -13.76 -7.01
N GLY A 233 -1.37 -13.14 -6.65
CA GLY A 233 -1.45 -11.97 -5.77
C GLY A 233 -2.00 -10.75 -6.49
N LYS A 234 -2.26 -9.69 -5.73
CA LYS A 234 -2.42 -8.31 -6.19
C LYS A 234 -1.23 -7.51 -5.65
N CYS A 235 -0.84 -6.42 -6.30
CA CYS A 235 0.37 -5.72 -5.87
C CYS A 235 0.07 -4.65 -4.83
N VAL A 236 -0.66 -3.59 -5.19
CA VAL A 236 -0.87 -2.44 -4.31
C VAL A 236 -2.35 -2.13 -4.16
N LEU A 237 -2.78 -1.90 -2.92
CA LEU A 237 -4.07 -1.31 -2.59
C LEU A 237 -3.88 0.04 -1.91
N VAL A 238 -4.64 1.04 -2.36
CA VAL A 238 -4.83 2.31 -1.65
C VAL A 238 -6.28 2.38 -1.21
N THR A 239 -6.53 2.35 0.10
CA THR A 239 -7.88 2.21 0.67
C THR A 239 -8.06 3.04 1.92
N SER A 240 -9.27 3.01 2.49
CA SER A 240 -9.56 3.61 3.79
C SER A 240 -10.42 2.68 4.62
N GLU A 241 -10.15 2.66 5.93
CA GLU A 241 -11.00 2.12 6.99
C GLU A 241 -11.68 3.24 7.79
N ASP A 242 -11.41 4.49 7.42
CA ASP A 242 -12.02 5.70 7.98
C ASP A 242 -13.02 6.28 6.99
N ASP A 243 -14.30 6.26 7.36
CA ASP A 243 -15.38 6.82 6.54
C ASP A 243 -15.19 8.31 6.20
N ASN A 244 -14.39 9.04 6.98
CA ASN A 244 -14.18 10.49 6.84
C ASN A 244 -12.78 10.85 6.33
N GLY A 245 -11.92 9.86 6.08
CA GLY A 245 -10.53 10.08 5.70
C GLY A 245 -10.13 9.23 4.50
N VAL A 246 -9.07 9.66 3.82
CA VAL A 246 -8.42 8.90 2.75
C VAL A 246 -6.91 9.09 2.86
N PRO A 247 -6.08 8.17 2.33
CA PRO A 247 -4.67 8.44 2.15
C PRO A 247 -4.45 9.67 1.24
N GLU A 248 -3.56 10.57 1.64
CA GLU A 248 -3.32 11.81 0.89
C GLU A 248 -1.86 11.94 0.44
N GLN A 249 -1.63 12.53 -0.74
CA GLN A 249 -0.27 12.83 -1.23
C GLN A 249 0.64 11.59 -1.36
N LEU A 250 0.05 10.41 -1.57
CA LEU A 250 0.80 9.17 -1.80
C LEU A 250 1.45 9.20 -3.17
N THR A 251 2.73 8.79 -3.24
CA THR A 251 3.47 8.64 -4.49
C THR A 251 3.89 7.19 -4.71
N ILE A 252 3.50 6.60 -5.83
CA ILE A 252 3.90 5.27 -6.30
C ILE A 252 4.75 5.48 -7.56
N ARG A 253 6.08 5.34 -7.46
CA ARG A 253 6.99 5.69 -8.55
C ARG A 253 8.13 4.74 -8.85
N ARG A 254 8.53 4.61 -10.13
CA ARG A 254 9.68 3.78 -10.55
C ARG A 254 9.63 2.32 -10.09
N ASN A 255 8.44 1.80 -9.84
CA ASN A 255 8.26 0.40 -9.46
C ASN A 255 8.15 -0.48 -10.70
N VAL A 256 8.49 -1.75 -10.54
CA VAL A 256 8.34 -2.79 -11.56
C VAL A 256 7.31 -3.81 -11.06
N PHE A 257 6.17 -3.87 -11.74
CA PHE A 257 5.10 -4.83 -11.47
C PHE A 257 5.04 -5.88 -12.58
N LEU A 258 5.23 -7.14 -12.20
CA LEU A 258 5.35 -8.30 -13.11
C LEU A 258 4.53 -9.50 -12.61
N VAL A 259 3.50 -9.26 -11.80
CA VAL A 259 2.60 -10.33 -11.36
C VAL A 259 1.57 -10.59 -12.46
N VAL A 260 1.62 -11.79 -13.04
CA VAL A 260 0.87 -12.09 -14.27
C VAL A 260 -0.64 -12.20 -14.00
N GLY A 261 -1.43 -11.49 -14.80
CA GLY A 261 -2.90 -11.60 -14.84
C GLY A 261 -3.65 -10.94 -13.69
N CYS A 262 -2.96 -10.23 -12.78
CA CYS A 262 -3.58 -9.58 -11.63
C CYS A 262 -3.83 -8.09 -11.84
N ASP A 263 -4.67 -7.52 -10.98
CA ASP A 263 -4.77 -6.07 -10.80
C ASP A 263 -3.49 -5.59 -10.10
N GLN A 264 -2.72 -4.71 -10.73
CA GLN A 264 -1.43 -4.26 -10.19
C GLN A 264 -1.64 -3.19 -9.11
N VAL A 265 -2.28 -2.07 -9.45
CA VAL A 265 -2.60 -1.00 -8.48
C VAL A 265 -4.12 -0.80 -8.43
N GLU A 266 -4.72 -1.06 -7.28
CA GLU A 266 -6.13 -0.78 -7.01
C GLU A 266 -6.28 0.42 -6.07
N VAL A 267 -7.10 1.38 -6.46
CA VAL A 267 -7.35 2.62 -5.71
C VAL A 267 -8.83 2.69 -5.37
N ARG A 268 -9.11 2.59 -4.08
CA ARG A 268 -10.46 2.66 -3.50
C ARG A 268 -10.72 3.97 -2.79
N ALA A 269 -9.69 4.58 -2.20
CA ALA A 269 -9.81 5.85 -1.51
C ALA A 269 -8.48 6.59 -1.59
N ALA A 270 -8.47 7.83 -2.07
CA ALA A 270 -7.25 8.63 -2.13
C ALA A 270 -7.54 10.12 -2.38
N ARG A 271 -6.61 10.99 -1.96
CA ARG A 271 -6.54 12.39 -2.39
C ARG A 271 -5.13 12.76 -2.86
N ASN A 272 -4.99 13.33 -4.05
CA ASN A 272 -3.69 13.72 -4.61
C ASN A 272 -2.72 12.53 -4.70
N LEU A 273 -3.13 11.47 -5.40
CA LEU A 273 -2.33 10.25 -5.62
C LEU A 273 -1.53 10.36 -6.92
N TYR A 274 -0.24 10.04 -6.87
CA TYR A 274 0.65 10.05 -8.02
C TYR A 274 1.13 8.62 -8.32
N ILE A 275 0.79 8.10 -9.49
CA ILE A 275 1.27 6.81 -10.02
C ILE A 275 2.14 7.17 -11.24
N THR A 276 3.46 7.23 -11.06
CA THR A 276 4.37 7.80 -12.07
C THR A 276 5.59 6.94 -12.38
N ASP A 277 6.03 6.92 -13.63
CA ASP A 277 7.27 6.23 -14.03
C ASP A 277 7.32 4.73 -13.68
N ASN A 278 6.18 4.06 -13.56
CA ASN A 278 6.14 2.63 -13.24
C ASN A 278 6.11 1.78 -14.51
N MET A 279 6.65 0.57 -14.41
CA MET A 279 6.42 -0.51 -15.37
C MET A 279 5.35 -1.44 -14.80
N LEU A 280 4.10 -1.33 -15.29
CA LEU A 280 2.99 -2.21 -14.95
C LEU A 280 2.80 -3.21 -16.09
N ASP A 281 3.47 -4.35 -16.04
CA ASP A 281 3.48 -5.33 -17.14
C ASP A 281 2.83 -6.66 -16.75
N ALA A 282 2.47 -7.45 -17.78
CA ALA A 282 1.73 -8.70 -17.68
C ALA A 282 0.43 -8.61 -16.86
N ALA A 283 -0.15 -7.41 -16.73
CA ALA A 283 -1.27 -7.15 -15.85
C ALA A 283 -2.57 -7.79 -16.35
N GLY A 284 -3.47 -8.07 -15.40
CA GLY A 284 -4.90 -8.10 -15.64
C GLY A 284 -5.41 -6.68 -15.87
N VAL A 285 -5.30 -5.82 -14.86
CA VAL A 285 -5.49 -4.36 -14.97
C VAL A 285 -4.26 -3.65 -14.41
N CYS A 286 -3.70 -2.68 -15.14
CA CYS A 286 -2.55 -1.92 -14.64
C CYS A 286 -2.97 -1.03 -13.47
N VAL A 287 -3.99 -0.18 -13.67
CA VAL A 287 -4.56 0.67 -12.62
C VAL A 287 -6.08 0.54 -12.59
N LEU A 288 -6.61 0.09 -11.46
CA LEU A 288 -8.04 -0.03 -11.21
C LEU A 288 -8.49 1.05 -10.23
N LEU A 289 -9.44 1.88 -10.65
CA LEU A 289 -10.11 2.89 -9.81
C LEU A 289 -11.51 2.40 -9.47
N ASP A 290 -11.74 1.99 -8.22
CA ASP A 290 -13.04 1.46 -7.75
C ASP A 290 -13.41 2.15 -6.43
N PRO A 291 -13.91 3.40 -6.49
CA PRO A 291 -13.98 4.27 -5.32
C PRO A 291 -14.94 3.77 -4.24
N LEU A 292 -14.49 3.72 -2.99
CA LEU A 292 -15.30 3.69 -1.78
C LEU A 292 -16.10 5.00 -1.62
N PRO A 293 -17.14 5.03 -0.76
CA PRO A 293 -17.91 6.25 -0.50
C PRO A 293 -17.07 7.47 -0.06
N ALA A 294 -15.91 7.27 0.57
CA ALA A 294 -14.97 8.34 0.90
C ALA A 294 -14.44 9.09 -0.35
N GLY A 295 -14.44 8.41 -1.51
CA GLY A 295 -14.13 8.93 -2.83
C GLY A 295 -12.65 8.84 -3.19
N VAL A 296 -12.40 9.04 -4.49
CA VAL A 296 -11.05 9.12 -5.06
C VAL A 296 -10.93 10.44 -5.81
N ARG A 297 -9.97 11.30 -5.41
CA ARG A 297 -9.86 12.67 -5.92
C ARG A 297 -8.42 13.05 -6.27
N GLY A 298 -8.19 13.65 -7.42
CA GLY A 298 -6.86 14.14 -7.82
C GLY A 298 -5.88 12.99 -8.03
N VAL A 299 -6.16 12.11 -9.00
CA VAL A 299 -5.25 11.00 -9.34
C VAL A 299 -4.49 11.36 -10.60
N GLN A 300 -3.16 11.26 -10.54
CA GLN A 300 -2.28 11.44 -11.68
C GLN A 300 -1.62 10.10 -12.02
N ILE A 301 -1.87 9.61 -13.23
CA ILE A 301 -1.28 8.41 -13.79
C ILE A 301 -0.39 8.89 -14.94
N THR A 302 0.90 9.03 -14.70
CA THR A 302 1.83 9.71 -15.63
C THR A 302 3.06 8.89 -15.97
N ASP A 303 3.54 8.98 -17.21
CA ASP A 303 4.84 8.40 -17.60
C ASP A 303 4.99 6.89 -17.31
N ASN A 304 3.87 6.15 -17.23
CA ASN A 304 3.91 4.72 -16.95
C ASN A 304 3.95 3.90 -18.24
N TYR A 305 4.61 2.75 -18.19
CA TYR A 305 4.38 1.66 -19.12
C TYR A 305 3.27 0.76 -18.58
N CYS A 306 2.20 0.55 -19.36
CA CYS A 306 1.06 -0.30 -19.02
C CYS A 306 0.94 -1.45 -20.03
N GLY A 307 1.52 -2.60 -19.71
CA GLY A 307 1.41 -3.85 -20.47
C GLY A 307 0.43 -4.82 -19.82
N ALA A 308 -0.66 -5.17 -20.52
CA ALA A 308 -1.63 -6.14 -20.01
C ALA A 308 -1.70 -7.34 -20.96
N SER A 309 -1.50 -8.54 -20.42
CA SER A 309 -1.48 -9.78 -21.18
C SER A 309 -2.48 -10.76 -20.57
N THR A 310 -3.24 -11.45 -21.43
CA THR A 310 -4.25 -12.48 -21.12
C THR A 310 -5.68 -12.02 -20.78
N GLY A 311 -6.58 -12.23 -21.76
CA GLY A 311 -7.84 -12.96 -21.59
C GLY A 311 -8.96 -12.38 -20.70
N GLY A 312 -9.89 -11.65 -21.32
CA GLY A 312 -11.22 -11.36 -20.77
C GLY A 312 -11.74 -9.96 -21.12
N ALA A 313 -13.03 -9.69 -20.87
CA ALA A 313 -13.59 -8.34 -21.04
C ALA A 313 -13.08 -7.33 -19.98
N ARG A 314 -12.41 -7.81 -18.94
CA ARG A 314 -11.98 -7.02 -17.78
C ARG A 314 -10.48 -6.66 -17.79
N THR A 315 -9.71 -7.11 -18.78
CA THR A 315 -8.26 -6.83 -18.92
C THR A 315 -8.01 -5.43 -19.47
N GLY A 316 -7.00 -4.69 -19.00
CA GLY A 316 -6.60 -3.41 -19.62
C GLY A 316 -5.55 -2.55 -18.89
N GLY A 317 -5.41 -1.30 -19.34
CA GLY A 317 -4.50 -0.31 -18.77
C GLY A 317 -5.12 0.36 -17.54
N VAL A 318 -5.82 1.48 -17.74
CA VAL A 318 -6.58 2.18 -16.69
C VAL A 318 -8.05 1.83 -16.79
N ARG A 319 -8.66 1.42 -15.68
CA ARG A 319 -10.07 1.04 -15.64
C ARG A 319 -10.76 1.65 -14.44
N THR A 320 -12.02 2.05 -14.61
CA THR A 320 -12.90 2.35 -13.50
C THR A 320 -13.91 1.25 -13.26
N GLU A 321 -14.38 1.09 -12.02
CA GLU A 321 -15.51 0.25 -11.64
C GLU A 321 -16.34 0.98 -10.57
N SER A 322 -17.52 0.44 -10.26
CA SER A 322 -18.46 1.02 -9.29
C SER A 322 -18.89 0.01 -8.23
N ALA A 323 -18.05 -0.97 -7.90
CA ALA A 323 -18.41 -2.05 -6.98
C ALA A 323 -18.69 -1.52 -5.57
N TYR A 324 -18.07 -0.41 -5.19
CA TYR A 324 -18.18 0.20 -3.87
C TYR A 324 -19.07 1.46 -3.81
N GLY A 325 -19.57 1.94 -4.95
CA GLY A 325 -20.56 3.03 -5.02
C GLY A 325 -20.04 4.43 -4.66
N GLY A 326 -18.72 4.66 -4.67
CA GLY A 326 -18.12 5.97 -4.49
C GLY A 326 -18.00 6.80 -5.76
N THR A 327 -17.45 8.01 -5.61
CA THR A 327 -17.23 8.97 -6.71
C THR A 327 -15.76 9.13 -7.07
N LEU A 328 -15.54 9.56 -8.32
CA LEU A 328 -14.23 9.86 -8.87
C LEU A 328 -14.16 11.31 -9.36
N GLU A 329 -13.12 12.04 -8.95
CA GLU A 329 -12.95 13.46 -9.31
C GLU A 329 -11.50 13.75 -9.72
N ASN A 330 -11.31 14.48 -10.82
CA ASN A 330 -10.01 14.99 -11.29
C ASN A 330 -8.95 13.88 -11.50
N VAL A 331 -9.19 13.02 -12.48
CA VAL A 331 -8.22 12.03 -12.94
C VAL A 331 -7.48 12.55 -14.16
N ILE A 332 -6.16 12.49 -14.12
CA ILE A 332 -5.26 12.84 -15.21
C ILE A 332 -4.47 11.59 -15.59
N VAL A 333 -4.64 11.14 -16.83
CA VAL A 333 -3.84 10.07 -17.42
C VAL A 333 -3.01 10.71 -18.53
N SER A 334 -1.71 10.89 -18.29
CA SER A 334 -0.85 11.66 -19.20
C SER A 334 0.46 10.97 -19.55
N ALA A 335 0.93 11.11 -20.78
CA ALA A 335 2.26 10.64 -21.21
C ALA A 335 2.54 9.14 -20.94
N ASN A 336 1.50 8.30 -20.83
CA ASN A 336 1.68 6.87 -20.61
C ASN A 336 1.84 6.12 -21.93
N TYR A 337 2.56 4.99 -21.87
CA TYR A 337 2.67 4.04 -22.95
C TYR A 337 1.81 2.81 -22.65
N PHE A 338 0.70 2.64 -23.36
CA PHE A 338 -0.19 1.49 -23.21
C PHE A 338 0.12 0.44 -24.27
N TRP A 339 0.48 -0.76 -23.85
CA TRP A 339 0.57 -1.96 -24.69
C TRP A 339 -0.40 -3.01 -24.18
N CYS A 340 -1.69 -2.82 -24.45
CA CYS A 340 -2.73 -3.68 -23.90
C CYS A 340 -4.03 -3.64 -24.72
N PRO A 341 -4.92 -4.63 -24.51
CA PRO A 341 -6.31 -4.49 -24.92
C PRO A 341 -7.07 -3.56 -23.96
N ASN A 342 -8.17 -2.93 -24.40
CA ASN A 342 -9.03 -2.07 -23.56
C ASN A 342 -8.23 -1.06 -22.72
N ALA A 343 -7.40 -0.24 -23.37
CA ALA A 343 -6.33 0.49 -22.69
C ALA A 343 -6.84 1.47 -21.63
N VAL A 344 -7.86 2.26 -21.93
CA VAL A 344 -8.59 3.07 -20.95
C VAL A 344 -10.07 2.76 -21.02
N ARG A 345 -10.67 2.39 -19.89
CA ARG A 345 -12.10 2.07 -19.82
C ARG A 345 -12.77 2.72 -18.61
N VAL A 346 -13.62 3.71 -18.88
CA VAL A 346 -14.40 4.44 -17.87
C VAL A 346 -15.87 3.99 -17.94
N VAL A 347 -16.32 3.28 -16.90
CA VAL A 347 -17.72 2.82 -16.74
C VAL A 347 -18.42 3.37 -15.51
N LEU A 348 -17.74 4.17 -14.70
CA LEU A 348 -18.37 4.83 -13.57
C LEU A 348 -19.53 5.71 -14.08
N PRO A 349 -20.73 5.60 -13.50
CA PRO A 349 -21.89 6.40 -13.92
C PRO A 349 -21.73 7.87 -13.52
N GLU A 350 -21.00 8.14 -12.44
CA GLU A 350 -20.82 9.47 -11.87
C GLU A 350 -19.34 9.73 -11.59
N TYR A 351 -18.76 10.67 -12.32
CA TYR A 351 -17.43 11.20 -12.09
C TYR A 351 -17.32 12.62 -12.64
N THR A 352 -16.30 13.37 -12.23
CA THR A 352 -16.01 14.70 -12.80
C THR A 352 -14.54 14.85 -13.13
N GLY A 353 -14.22 15.46 -14.28
CA GLY A 353 -12.85 15.75 -14.67
C GLY A 353 -12.02 14.49 -14.93
N PHE A 354 -12.06 13.99 -16.17
CA PHE A 354 -11.21 12.89 -16.62
C PHE A 354 -10.43 13.32 -17.87
N SER A 355 -9.12 13.40 -17.74
CA SER A 355 -8.23 13.91 -18.78
C SER A 355 -7.31 12.81 -19.32
N LEU A 356 -7.20 12.75 -20.64
CA LEU A 356 -6.28 11.89 -21.38
C LEU A 356 -5.37 12.78 -22.22
N THR A 357 -4.10 12.92 -21.86
CA THR A 357 -3.18 13.82 -22.57
C THR A 357 -1.89 13.13 -23.00
N ASP A 358 -1.47 13.31 -24.24
CA ASP A 358 -0.16 12.84 -24.74
C ASP A 358 0.13 11.35 -24.51
N ASN A 359 -0.89 10.50 -24.41
CA ASN A 359 -0.70 9.06 -24.22
C ASN A 359 -0.44 8.37 -25.56
N TYR A 360 0.38 7.32 -25.53
CA TYR A 360 0.65 6.47 -26.67
C TYR A 360 0.01 5.10 -26.48
N PHE A 361 -0.94 4.76 -27.35
CA PHE A 361 -1.70 3.51 -27.29
C PHE A 361 -1.26 2.55 -28.39
N VAL A 362 -0.59 1.46 -28.03
CA VAL A 362 -0.41 0.28 -28.87
C VAL A 362 -1.55 -0.70 -28.57
N LEU A 363 -2.62 -0.59 -29.36
CA LEU A 363 -3.86 -1.31 -29.09
C LEU A 363 -3.80 -2.72 -29.66
N THR A 364 -3.77 -3.71 -28.77
CA THR A 364 -3.70 -5.13 -29.14
C THR A 364 -5.06 -5.83 -29.18
N GLY A 365 -6.15 -5.16 -28.80
CA GLY A 365 -7.51 -5.70 -28.80
C GLY A 365 -8.53 -4.79 -28.10
N GLY A 366 -9.81 -4.94 -28.38
CA GLY A 366 -10.85 -4.09 -27.77
C GLY A 366 -10.75 -2.62 -28.20
N ASP A 367 -11.15 -1.70 -27.32
CA ASP A 367 -11.10 -0.25 -27.57
C ASP A 367 -9.83 0.40 -26.98
N ALA A 368 -9.28 1.45 -27.59
CA ALA A 368 -8.18 2.20 -26.94
C ALA A 368 -8.74 3.02 -25.77
N VAL A 369 -9.81 3.76 -26.05
CA VAL A 369 -10.56 4.53 -25.05
C VAL A 369 -12.03 4.18 -25.17
N TYR A 370 -12.60 3.70 -24.07
CA TYR A 370 -14.04 3.55 -23.88
C TYR A 370 -14.51 4.43 -22.73
N MET A 371 -15.57 5.20 -22.94
CA MET A 371 -16.29 5.89 -21.86
C MET A 371 -17.80 5.71 -21.99
N ALA A 372 -18.44 5.16 -20.95
CA ALA A 372 -19.90 5.04 -20.86
C ALA A 372 -20.57 6.43 -20.81
N ALA A 373 -19.94 7.38 -20.13
CA ALA A 373 -20.28 8.79 -20.22
C ALA A 373 -18.99 9.59 -20.21
N ALA A 374 -18.79 10.48 -21.17
CA ALA A 374 -17.73 11.48 -21.19
C ALA A 374 -18.34 12.82 -20.77
N VAL A 375 -18.28 13.12 -19.48
CA VAL A 375 -18.85 14.35 -18.89
C VAL A 375 -17.69 15.27 -18.53
N GLY A 376 -17.54 16.38 -19.25
CA GLY A 376 -16.40 17.28 -19.12
C GLY A 376 -15.05 16.59 -19.33
N ALA A 377 -15.00 15.55 -20.16
CA ALA A 377 -13.76 14.82 -20.45
C ALA A 377 -12.83 15.66 -21.36
N TYR A 378 -11.53 15.56 -21.15
CA TYR A 378 -10.52 16.27 -21.94
C TYR A 378 -9.58 15.28 -22.62
N MET A 379 -9.44 15.33 -23.94
CA MET A 379 -8.56 14.44 -24.70
C MET A 379 -7.73 15.23 -25.70
N GLU A 380 -6.41 15.26 -25.52
CA GLU A 380 -5.48 15.99 -26.38
C GLU A 380 -4.14 15.25 -26.60
N GLY A 381 -3.56 15.36 -27.78
CA GLY A 381 -2.21 14.86 -28.06
C GLY A 381 -2.05 13.34 -28.05
N ASN A 382 -3.14 12.59 -27.85
CA ASN A 382 -3.08 11.13 -27.77
C ASN A 382 -2.82 10.51 -29.15
N VAL A 383 -2.02 9.46 -29.19
CA VAL A 383 -1.66 8.72 -30.41
C VAL A 383 -2.07 7.26 -30.26
N VAL A 384 -2.81 6.73 -31.24
CA VAL A 384 -3.26 5.34 -31.26
C VAL A 384 -2.65 4.60 -32.45
N ALA A 385 -1.74 3.67 -32.15
CA ALA A 385 -1.26 2.64 -33.07
C ALA A 385 -2.17 1.40 -32.96
N ASN A 386 -3.20 1.33 -33.82
CA ASN A 386 -4.16 0.23 -33.82
C ASN A 386 -3.63 -0.99 -34.60
N ILE A 387 -3.09 -1.98 -33.88
CA ILE A 387 -2.53 -3.21 -34.47
C ILE A 387 -3.46 -4.43 -34.37
N GLY A 388 -4.51 -4.37 -33.55
CA GLY A 388 -5.45 -5.48 -33.35
C GLY A 388 -6.79 -5.13 -32.69
N GLY A 389 -7.10 -3.84 -32.51
CA GLY A 389 -8.30 -3.36 -31.83
C GLY A 389 -9.47 -3.01 -32.75
N GLN A 390 -10.67 -2.93 -32.16
CA GLN A 390 -11.91 -2.63 -32.87
C GLN A 390 -12.10 -1.12 -33.07
N CYS A 391 -12.30 -0.37 -31.99
CA CYS A 391 -12.60 1.05 -32.04
C CYS A 391 -11.55 1.85 -31.22
N PRO A 392 -10.76 2.73 -31.85
CA PRO A 392 -9.82 3.58 -31.13
C PRO A 392 -10.46 4.43 -30.03
N LEU A 393 -11.64 4.99 -30.29
CA LEU A 393 -12.38 5.82 -29.35
C LEU A 393 -13.88 5.50 -29.43
N ARG A 394 -14.45 4.98 -28.35
CA ARG A 394 -15.89 4.74 -28.19
C ARG A 394 -16.43 5.55 -27.01
N LEU A 395 -17.39 6.43 -27.30
CA LEU A 395 -18.12 7.21 -26.29
C LEU A 395 -19.62 6.93 -26.39
N GLU A 396 -20.27 6.52 -25.30
CA GLU A 396 -21.71 6.23 -25.31
C GLU A 396 -22.56 7.48 -24.99
N ALA A 397 -22.02 8.40 -24.18
CA ALA A 397 -22.62 9.71 -23.92
C ALA A 397 -21.54 10.79 -23.89
N VAL A 398 -21.88 11.99 -24.36
CA VAL A 398 -20.99 13.16 -24.40
C VAL A 398 -21.77 14.42 -23.99
N ASP A 399 -21.15 15.31 -23.23
CA ASP A 399 -21.71 16.61 -22.90
C ASP A 399 -21.09 17.74 -23.75
N GLU A 400 -21.40 19.01 -23.44
CA GLU A 400 -20.91 20.16 -24.21
C GLU A 400 -19.57 20.69 -23.72
N MET A 401 -19.15 20.21 -22.55
CA MET A 401 -17.89 20.55 -21.91
C MET A 401 -16.76 19.60 -22.34
N THR A 402 -17.10 18.47 -22.95
CA THR A 402 -16.15 17.49 -23.46
C THR A 402 -15.33 18.06 -24.62
N VAL A 403 -14.01 17.98 -24.50
CA VAL A 403 -13.04 18.48 -25.49
C VAL A 403 -12.22 17.31 -26.03
N ILE A 404 -12.20 17.18 -27.36
CA ILE A 404 -11.41 16.17 -28.08
C ILE A 404 -10.72 16.88 -29.24
N GLN A 405 -9.41 17.05 -29.16
CA GLN A 405 -8.63 17.81 -30.15
C GLN A 405 -7.20 17.28 -30.30
N GLY A 406 -6.57 17.48 -31.46
CA GLY A 406 -5.13 17.18 -31.61
C GLY A 406 -4.73 15.71 -31.36
N ASN A 407 -5.66 14.76 -31.50
CA ASN A 407 -5.41 13.34 -31.27
C ASN A 407 -5.29 12.59 -32.61
N ALA A 408 -4.41 11.59 -32.67
CA ALA A 408 -4.24 10.70 -33.81
C ALA A 408 -4.85 9.32 -33.50
N TRP A 409 -6.16 9.16 -33.77
CA TRP A 409 -6.93 7.96 -33.39
C TRP A 409 -6.73 6.74 -34.32
N GLY A 410 -6.19 6.89 -35.53
CA GLY A 410 -6.15 5.81 -36.51
C GLY A 410 -7.54 5.49 -37.09
N ASN A 411 -7.88 4.20 -37.27
CA ASN A 411 -9.00 3.70 -38.09
C ASN A 411 -10.42 3.87 -37.49
N GLY A 412 -10.79 5.09 -37.07
CA GLY A 412 -12.18 5.44 -36.77
C GLY A 412 -12.47 5.81 -35.33
N ILE A 413 -13.65 6.38 -35.12
CA ILE A 413 -14.17 6.90 -33.86
C ILE A 413 -15.66 6.63 -33.82
N GLU A 414 -16.19 6.14 -32.70
CA GLU A 414 -17.61 5.95 -32.43
C GLU A 414 -18.07 6.94 -31.35
N VAL A 415 -18.90 7.91 -31.75
CA VAL A 415 -19.55 8.88 -30.84
C VAL A 415 -21.03 9.05 -31.19
N PRO A 416 -21.86 9.59 -30.27
CA PRO A 416 -23.26 9.87 -30.56
C PRO A 416 -23.45 10.91 -31.68
N GLU A 417 -24.41 10.68 -32.59
CA GLU A 417 -24.61 11.46 -33.84
C GLU A 417 -24.93 12.96 -33.65
N TRP A 418 -25.25 13.42 -32.45
CA TRP A 418 -25.88 14.73 -32.23
C TRP A 418 -24.92 15.88 -31.88
N ARG A 419 -23.60 15.65 -31.81
CA ARG A 419 -22.59 16.69 -31.49
C ARG A 419 -21.30 16.56 -32.29
N THR A 420 -21.40 16.68 -33.62
CA THR A 420 -20.23 16.87 -34.49
C THR A 420 -19.71 18.31 -34.39
N ARG A 421 -18.99 18.63 -33.31
CA ARG A 421 -17.90 19.62 -33.37
C ARG A 421 -16.57 18.88 -33.23
N PHE A 422 -16.33 17.96 -34.16
CA PHE A 422 -14.97 17.52 -34.43
C PHE A 422 -14.28 18.66 -35.16
N ALA A 423 -13.29 19.29 -34.53
CA ALA A 423 -12.22 19.89 -35.30
C ALA A 423 -11.44 18.72 -35.91
N ALA A 424 -11.95 18.20 -37.03
CA ALA A 424 -11.25 17.20 -37.81
C ALA A 424 -9.91 17.81 -38.25
N GLN A 425 -8.82 17.46 -37.59
CA GLN A 425 -7.49 17.54 -38.17
C GLN A 425 -7.09 16.14 -38.62
N ASN A 426 -7.80 15.66 -39.64
CA ASN A 426 -7.20 14.75 -40.60
C ASN A 426 -6.36 15.61 -41.54
N SER A 427 -5.05 15.67 -41.32
CA SER A 427 -4.11 15.99 -42.40
C SER A 427 -2.73 15.41 -42.14
N MET A 428 -2.53 14.27 -42.82
CA MET A 428 -1.32 13.50 -43.15
C MET A 428 -0.69 12.60 -42.10
#